data_AF-A0A1I0KFI7-F1
#
_entry.id   AF-A0A1I0KFI7-F1
#
_cell.length_a   1.000
_cell.length_b   1.000
_cell.length_c   1.000
_cell.angle_alpha   90.00
_cell.angle_beta   90.00
_cell.angle_gamma   90.00
#
_symmetry.space_group_name_H-M   'P 1'
#
loop_
_entity.id
_entity.type
_entity.pdbx_description
1 polymer ?
#
loop_
_entity_poly.entity_id
_entity_poly.type
_entity_poly.pdbx_seq_one_letter_code
_entity_poly.pdbx_strand_id
1 'polypeptide(L)'
;MDDPSIFRTHLQQIFSMLKYKSDKAALYRYAQENRTELRDMDGTAKLALLSMMGEQKRLQKMMEEAGGEEEFDMCKAIDDLIADGESRGFERGDKSGFERGERQLSSLISRLLAENRPDLIALAVSDPDVRARLYKSYNL
;
A
#
# COMPACT_ATOMS: atom_id res chain seq x y z
N MET A 1 -15.42 2.01 -19.43
CA MET A 1 -14.46 1.33 -20.32
C MET A 1 -15.20 0.17 -20.95
N ASP A 2 -15.06 0.00 -22.26
CA ASP A 2 -15.58 -1.15 -23.00
C ASP A 2 -14.95 -2.46 -22.51
N ASP A 3 -15.57 -3.61 -22.82
CA ASP A 3 -15.06 -4.92 -22.44
C ASP A 3 -13.68 -5.17 -23.09
N PRO A 4 -12.59 -5.34 -22.31
CA PRO A 4 -11.26 -5.56 -22.86
C PRO A 4 -11.16 -6.81 -23.75
N SER A 5 -12.10 -7.77 -23.63
CA SER A 5 -12.16 -8.98 -24.46
C SER A 5 -12.27 -8.70 -25.97
N ILE A 6 -12.62 -7.47 -26.37
CA ILE A 6 -12.67 -7.05 -27.77
C ILE A 6 -11.27 -6.89 -28.39
N PHE A 7 -10.26 -6.61 -27.58
CA PHE A 7 -8.88 -6.53 -28.03
C PHE A 7 -8.27 -7.93 -28.06
N ARG A 8 -7.30 -8.14 -28.94
CA ARG A 8 -6.48 -9.38 -28.98
C ARG A 8 -5.06 -9.04 -28.52
N THR A 9 -4.32 -10.05 -28.07
CA THR A 9 -2.88 -9.97 -27.73
C THR A 9 -2.54 -9.01 -26.57
N HIS A 10 -1.46 -8.23 -26.64
CA HIS A 10 -0.96 -7.40 -25.55
C HIS A 10 -1.89 -6.22 -25.20
N LEU A 11 -2.63 -5.68 -26.18
CA LEU A 11 -3.59 -4.59 -25.92
C LEU A 11 -4.71 -5.03 -24.96
N GLN A 12 -5.19 -6.27 -25.09
CA GLN A 12 -6.17 -6.84 -24.16
C GLN A 12 -5.63 -6.86 -22.73
N GLN A 13 -4.36 -7.26 -22.56
CA GLN A 13 -3.70 -7.30 -21.27
C GLN A 13 -3.55 -5.90 -20.67
N ILE A 14 -3.12 -4.93 -21.48
CA ILE A 14 -2.98 -3.54 -21.07
C ILE A 14 -4.31 -2.96 -20.61
N PHE A 15 -5.36 -3.07 -21.41
CA PHE A 15 -6.67 -2.52 -21.05
C PHE A 15 -7.31 -3.22 -19.86
N SER A 16 -7.06 -4.52 -19.69
CA SER A 16 -7.55 -5.25 -18.51
C SER A 16 -6.83 -4.81 -17.23
N MET A 17 -5.50 -4.65 -17.26
CA MET A 17 -4.75 -4.06 -16.14
C MET A 17 -5.25 -2.65 -15.82
N LEU A 18 -5.51 -1.82 -16.84
CA LEU A 18 -6.03 -0.47 -16.66
C LEU A 18 -7.46 -0.45 -16.10
N LYS A 19 -8.32 -1.39 -16.53
CA LYS A 19 -9.67 -1.57 -16.00
C LYS A 19 -9.64 -1.80 -14.48
N TYR A 20 -8.68 -2.57 -13.98
CA TYR A 20 -8.55 -2.87 -12.56
C TYR A 20 -7.59 -1.93 -11.81
N LYS A 21 -6.99 -0.94 -12.46
CA LYS A 21 -5.96 -0.04 -11.88
C LYS A 21 -6.36 0.57 -10.53
N SER A 22 -7.65 0.86 -10.31
CA SER A 22 -8.16 1.46 -9.07
C SER A 22 -8.54 0.45 -7.98
N ASP A 23 -8.69 -0.84 -8.32
CA ASP A 23 -9.01 -1.93 -7.39
C ASP A 23 -7.80 -2.86 -7.27
N LYS A 24 -7.04 -2.68 -6.19
CA LYS A 24 -5.79 -3.43 -5.94
C LYS A 24 -6.01 -4.95 -5.91
N ALA A 25 -7.13 -5.41 -5.34
CA ALA A 25 -7.39 -6.84 -5.19
C ALA A 25 -7.77 -7.46 -6.54
N ALA A 26 -8.57 -6.77 -7.33
CA ALA A 26 -8.92 -7.21 -8.68
C ALA A 26 -7.72 -7.16 -9.63
N LEU A 27 -6.89 -6.11 -9.53
CA LEU A 27 -5.66 -5.97 -10.32
C LEU A 27 -4.68 -7.10 -10.04
N TYR A 28 -4.47 -7.40 -8.76
CA TYR A 28 -3.56 -8.46 -8.35
C TYR A 28 -4.03 -9.83 -8.84
N ARG A 29 -5.34 -10.12 -8.67
CA ARG A 29 -5.93 -11.38 -9.14
C ARG A 29 -5.76 -11.54 -10.65
N TYR A 30 -6.07 -10.49 -11.41
CA TYR A 30 -5.89 -10.48 -12.86
C TYR A 30 -4.42 -10.74 -13.25
N ALA A 31 -3.47 -10.06 -12.58
CA ALA A 31 -2.05 -10.23 -12.84
C ALA A 31 -1.54 -11.65 -12.55
N GLN A 32 -2.07 -12.30 -11.51
CA GLN A 32 -1.75 -13.70 -11.20
C GLN A 32 -2.36 -14.66 -12.22
N GLU A 33 -3.63 -14.48 -12.58
CA GLU A 33 -4.35 -15.33 -13.52
C GLU A 33 -3.78 -15.25 -14.95
N ASN A 34 -3.20 -14.11 -15.35
CA ASN A 34 -2.66 -13.86 -16.69
C ASN A 34 -1.13 -13.74 -16.69
N ARG A 35 -0.46 -14.34 -15.69
CA ARG A 35 0.98 -14.14 -15.45
C ARG A 35 1.84 -14.48 -16.68
N THR A 36 1.49 -15.53 -17.40
CA THR A 36 2.17 -15.98 -18.62
C THR A 36 2.08 -14.93 -19.74
N GLU A 37 0.88 -14.45 -20.01
CA GLU A 37 0.59 -13.45 -21.04
C GLU A 37 1.23 -12.09 -20.73
N LEU A 38 1.31 -11.75 -19.44
CA LEU A 38 2.02 -10.56 -18.98
C LEU A 38 3.54 -10.69 -19.13
N ARG A 39 4.10 -11.87 -18.82
CA ARG A 39 5.53 -12.15 -18.98
C ARG A 39 5.97 -12.09 -20.45
N ASP A 40 5.15 -12.65 -21.33
CA ASP A 40 5.41 -12.79 -22.76
C ASP A 40 5.15 -11.51 -23.57
N MET A 41 4.78 -10.40 -22.92
CA MET A 41 4.72 -9.10 -23.57
C MET A 41 6.06 -8.73 -24.23
N ASP A 42 6.01 -8.17 -25.43
CA ASP A 42 7.18 -7.50 -26.00
C ASP A 42 7.53 -6.22 -25.22
N GLY A 43 8.77 -5.75 -25.36
CA GLY A 43 9.27 -4.58 -24.63
C GLY A 43 8.41 -3.33 -24.81
N THR A 44 7.87 -3.10 -26.01
CA THR A 44 7.02 -1.93 -26.30
C THR A 44 5.71 -2.00 -25.52
N ALA A 45 5.08 -3.17 -25.46
CA ALA A 45 3.88 -3.42 -24.68
C ALA A 45 4.12 -3.24 -23.17
N LYS A 46 5.27 -3.69 -22.65
CA LYS A 46 5.65 -3.49 -21.23
C LYS A 46 5.77 -2.01 -20.89
N LEU A 47 6.49 -1.25 -21.72
CA LEU A 47 6.69 0.19 -21.56
C LEU A 47 5.36 0.95 -21.60
N ALA A 48 4.49 0.59 -22.54
CA ALA A 48 3.15 1.18 -22.68
C ALA A 48 2.31 0.93 -21.42
N LEU A 49 2.25 -0.33 -20.94
CA LEU A 49 1.51 -0.68 -19.73
C LEU A 49 1.95 0.14 -18.52
N LEU A 50 3.25 0.14 -18.22
CA LEU A 50 3.82 0.82 -17.05
C LEU A 50 3.61 2.33 -17.13
N SER A 51 3.77 2.90 -18.34
CA SER A 51 3.50 4.32 -18.58
C SER A 51 2.04 4.67 -18.31
N MET A 52 1.09 3.87 -18.79
CA MET A 52 -0.34 4.10 -18.57
C MET A 52 -0.79 3.82 -17.13
N MET A 53 -0.08 2.95 -16.42
CA MET A 53 -0.23 2.75 -14.98
C MET A 53 0.27 3.95 -14.16
N GLY A 54 1.07 4.85 -14.74
CA GLY A 54 1.63 6.02 -14.06
C GLY A 54 2.94 5.73 -13.33
N GLU A 55 3.58 4.60 -13.65
CA GLU A 55 4.83 4.15 -13.03
C GLU A 55 6.08 4.62 -13.83
N GLN A 56 5.95 5.66 -14.65
CA GLN A 56 6.98 6.16 -15.57
C GLN A 56 8.33 6.42 -14.88
N LYS A 57 8.32 7.03 -13.69
CA LYS A 57 9.54 7.32 -12.93
C LYS A 57 10.25 6.06 -12.44
N ARG A 58 9.48 5.03 -12.05
CA ARG A 58 10.03 3.75 -11.60
C ARG A 58 10.52 2.92 -12.79
N LEU A 59 9.76 2.90 -13.87
CA LEU A 59 10.17 2.30 -15.14
C LEU A 59 11.51 2.89 -15.62
N GLN A 60 11.66 4.21 -15.60
CA GLN A 60 12.90 4.87 -15.97
C GLN A 60 14.08 4.41 -15.11
N LYS A 61 13.90 4.37 -13.79
CA LYS A 61 14.93 3.89 -12.86
C LYS A 61 15.31 2.42 -13.12
N MET A 62 14.32 1.56 -13.39
CA MET A 62 14.56 0.15 -13.69
C MET A 62 15.28 -0.04 -15.03
N MET A 63 14.97 0.76 -16.06
CA MET A 63 15.67 0.72 -17.35
C MET A 63 17.13 1.19 -17.22
N GLU A 64 17.39 2.20 -16.38
CA GLU A 64 18.74 2.68 -16.06
C GLU A 64 19.56 1.59 -15.33
N GLU A 65 18.93 0.77 -14.49
CA GLU A 65 19.55 -0.31 -13.73
C GLU A 65 19.75 -1.61 -14.55
N ALA A 66 18.84 -1.92 -15.48
CA ALA A 66 18.84 -3.17 -16.26
C ALA A 66 19.65 -3.11 -17.57
N GLY A 67 20.23 -1.96 -17.92
CA GLY A 67 21.10 -1.82 -19.09
C GLY A 67 20.40 -1.90 -20.46
N GLY A 68 19.06 -1.89 -20.51
CA GLY A 68 18.29 -1.90 -21.76
C GLY A 68 16.87 -2.45 -21.63
N GLU A 69 16.17 -2.55 -22.77
CA GLU A 69 14.77 -3.00 -22.87
C GLU A 69 14.61 -4.54 -22.85
N GLU A 70 15.68 -5.31 -23.07
CA GLU A 70 15.60 -6.75 -23.34
C GLU A 70 15.54 -7.65 -22.08
N GLU A 71 15.89 -7.14 -20.90
CA GLU A 71 16.02 -7.95 -19.67
C GLU A 71 14.97 -7.59 -18.58
N PHE A 72 13.79 -7.09 -18.99
CA PHE A 72 12.74 -6.69 -18.05
C PHE A 72 11.75 -7.82 -17.73
N ASP A 73 11.85 -8.40 -16.52
CA ASP A 73 10.84 -9.32 -15.97
C ASP A 73 9.68 -8.53 -15.34
N MET A 74 8.56 -8.48 -16.06
CA MET A 74 7.36 -7.76 -15.61
C MET A 74 6.73 -8.35 -14.35
N CYS A 75 6.76 -9.67 -14.20
CA CYS A 75 6.20 -10.30 -13.01
C CYS A 75 7.00 -9.87 -11.79
N LYS A 76 8.33 -9.83 -11.91
CA LYS A 76 9.20 -9.29 -10.86
C LYS A 76 8.91 -7.82 -10.57
N ALA A 77 8.69 -6.99 -11.59
CA ALA A 77 8.32 -5.59 -11.39
C ALA A 77 7.00 -5.43 -10.64
N ILE A 78 6.01 -6.29 -10.91
CA ILE A 78 4.72 -6.32 -10.20
C ILE A 78 4.92 -6.78 -8.76
N ASP A 79 5.72 -7.83 -8.52
CA ASP A 79 6.04 -8.32 -7.17
C ASP A 79 6.77 -7.24 -6.34
N ASP A 80 7.75 -6.55 -6.94
CA ASP A 80 8.49 -5.46 -6.32
C ASP A 80 7.56 -4.27 -6.00
N LEU A 81 6.59 -3.96 -6.88
CA LEU A 81 5.58 -2.92 -6.64
C LEU A 81 4.69 -3.25 -5.43
N ILE A 82 4.35 -4.52 -5.25
CA ILE A 82 3.54 -4.98 -4.11
C ILE A 82 4.35 -4.89 -2.83
N ALA A 83 5.57 -5.44 -2.82
CA ALA A 83 6.44 -5.43 -1.65
C ALA A 83 6.74 -4.00 -1.16
N ASP A 84 7.02 -3.08 -2.09
CA ASP A 84 7.17 -1.66 -1.76
C ASP A 84 5.89 -1.03 -1.23
N GLY A 85 4.73 -1.39 -1.79
CA GLY A 85 3.42 -0.94 -1.33
C GLY A 85 3.12 -1.39 0.11
N GLU A 86 3.43 -2.65 0.44
CA GLU A 86 3.29 -3.21 1.79
C GLU A 86 4.24 -2.54 2.78
N SER A 87 5.52 -2.38 2.41
CA SER A 87 6.52 -1.71 3.23
C SER A 87 6.12 -0.27 3.57
N ARG A 88 5.72 0.52 2.57
CA ARG A 88 5.22 1.90 2.80
C ARG A 88 3.94 1.92 3.62
N GLY A 89 3.06 0.95 3.42
CA GLY A 89 1.84 0.79 4.19
C GLY A 89 2.12 0.54 5.67
N PHE A 90 3.05 -0.36 5.96
CA PHE A 90 3.50 -0.66 7.32
C PHE A 90 4.13 0.56 7.99
N GLU A 91 5.10 1.20 7.35
CA GLU A 91 5.79 2.38 7.90
C GLU A 91 4.81 3.52 8.20
N ARG A 92 3.88 3.79 7.27
CA ARG A 92 2.85 4.81 7.48
C ARG A 92 1.89 4.43 8.61
N GLY A 93 1.52 3.15 8.70
CA GLY A 93 0.63 2.61 9.72
C GLY A 93 1.25 2.71 11.12
N ASP A 94 2.51 2.29 11.25
CA ASP A 94 3.29 2.36 12.49
C ASP A 94 3.43 3.80 12.98
N LYS A 95 3.90 4.71 12.11
CA LYS A 95 4.01 6.14 12.44
C LYS A 95 2.67 6.75 12.86
N SER A 96 1.62 6.49 12.10
CA SER A 96 0.28 7.04 12.41
C SER A 96 -0.29 6.45 13.70
N GLY A 97 -0.04 5.16 13.95
CA GLY A 97 -0.44 4.46 15.18
C GLY A 97 0.26 5.03 16.41
N PHE A 98 1.57 5.23 16.32
CA PHE A 98 2.37 5.84 17.38
C PHE A 98 1.89 7.26 17.70
N GLU A 99 1.78 8.13 16.70
CA GLU A 99 1.30 9.51 16.88
C GLU A 99 -0.13 9.59 17.44
N ARG A 100 -0.99 8.62 17.10
CA ARG A 100 -2.34 8.52 17.67
C ARG A 100 -2.29 8.09 19.14
N GLY A 101 -1.49 7.09 19.46
CA GLY A 101 -1.30 6.58 20.82
C GLY A 101 -0.77 7.66 21.77
N GLU A 102 0.25 8.39 21.34
CA GLU A 102 0.83 9.52 22.09
C GLU A 102 -0.21 10.61 22.36
N ARG A 103 -0.99 11.00 21.35
CA ARG A 103 -2.07 11.99 21.51
C ARG A 103 -3.17 11.52 22.46
N GLN A 104 -3.57 10.25 22.37
CA GLN A 104 -4.57 9.67 23.27
C GLN A 104 -4.07 9.63 24.71
N LEU A 105 -2.84 9.15 24.94
CA LEU A 105 -2.24 9.12 26.28
C LEU A 105 -2.07 10.52 26.86
N SER A 106 -1.55 11.48 26.09
CA SER A 106 -1.40 12.88 26.52
C SER A 106 -2.74 13.52 26.90
N SER A 107 -3.78 13.26 26.10
CA SER A 107 -5.14 13.73 26.40
C SER A 107 -5.70 13.12 27.68
N LEU A 108 -5.47 11.83 27.90
CA LEU A 108 -5.89 11.15 29.13
C LEU A 108 -5.17 11.73 30.35
N ILE A 109 -3.84 11.84 30.30
CA ILE A 109 -3.03 12.38 31.40
C ILE A 109 -3.47 13.81 31.73
N SER A 110 -3.71 14.65 30.72
CA SER A 110 -4.16 16.03 30.92
C SER A 110 -5.51 16.12 31.65
N ARG A 111 -6.47 15.23 31.31
CA ARG A 111 -7.77 15.16 32.02
C ARG A 111 -7.61 14.68 33.46
N LEU A 112 -6.80 13.63 33.67
CA LEU A 112 -6.55 13.09 35.00
C LEU A 112 -5.83 14.11 35.92
N LEU A 113 -4.92 14.91 35.36
CA LEU A 113 -4.28 16.02 36.08
C LEU A 113 -5.30 17.10 36.46
N ALA A 114 -6.19 17.50 35.54
CA ALA A 114 -7.23 18.49 35.81
C ALA A 114 -8.22 18.03 36.89
N GLU A 115 -8.48 16.72 36.98
CA GLU A 115 -9.31 16.11 38.01
C GLU A 115 -8.56 15.76 39.30
N ASN A 116 -7.25 16.06 39.38
CA ASN A 116 -6.37 15.74 40.50
C ASN A 116 -6.38 14.23 40.86
N ARG A 117 -6.22 13.36 39.86
CA ARG A 117 -6.21 11.88 39.97
C ARG A 117 -4.84 11.26 39.64
N PRO A 118 -3.78 11.54 40.43
CA PRO A 118 -2.42 11.04 40.15
C PRO A 118 -2.30 9.52 40.26
N ASP A 119 -3.15 8.87 41.07
CA ASP A 119 -3.30 7.42 41.19
C ASP A 119 -3.67 6.77 39.86
N LEU A 120 -4.63 7.37 39.15
CA LEU A 120 -5.08 6.87 37.84
C LEU A 120 -4.04 7.12 36.75
N ILE A 121 -3.21 8.16 36.86
CA ILE A 121 -2.10 8.41 35.92
C ILE A 121 -1.08 7.27 36.03
N ALA A 122 -0.67 6.93 37.26
CA ALA A 122 0.29 5.85 37.50
C ALA A 122 -0.22 4.50 36.96
N LEU A 123 -1.50 4.21 37.17
CA LEU A 123 -2.15 3.01 36.64
C LEU A 123 -2.25 3.05 35.11
N ALA A 124 -2.65 4.18 34.51
CA ALA A 124 -2.75 4.32 33.06
C ALA A 124 -1.40 4.14 32.36
N VAL A 125 -0.29 4.53 32.97
CA VAL A 125 1.04 4.32 32.39
C VAL A 125 1.48 2.86 32.51
N SER A 126 1.21 2.23 33.66
CA SER A 126 1.76 0.91 34.00
C SER A 126 0.92 -0.27 33.52
N ASP A 127 -0.39 -0.09 33.33
CA ASP A 127 -1.34 -1.15 33.00
C ASP A 127 -2.12 -0.81 31.71
N PRO A 128 -1.84 -1.50 30.59
CA PRO A 128 -2.53 -1.28 29.32
C PRO A 128 -4.04 -1.53 29.37
N ASP A 129 -4.51 -2.49 30.17
CA ASP A 129 -5.93 -2.83 30.29
C ASP A 129 -6.68 -1.75 31.08
N VAL A 130 -6.07 -1.24 32.16
CA VAL A 130 -6.58 -0.06 32.86
C VAL A 130 -6.59 1.14 31.93
N ARG A 131 -5.51 1.39 31.19
CA ARG A 131 -5.44 2.47 30.21
C ARG A 131 -6.56 2.38 29.16
N ALA A 132 -6.83 1.18 28.64
CA ALA A 132 -7.92 0.96 27.69
C ALA A 132 -9.32 1.21 28.31
N ARG A 133 -9.53 0.83 29.58
CA ARG A 133 -10.77 1.15 30.31
C ARG A 133 -10.92 2.66 30.53
N LEU A 134 -9.82 3.34 30.86
CA LEU A 134 -9.80 4.79 31.06
C LEU A 134 -10.06 5.55 29.75
N TYR A 135 -9.51 5.11 28.62
CA TYR A 135 -9.86 5.70 27.32
C TYR A 135 -11.38 5.64 27.08
N LYS A 136 -12.02 4.50 27.34
CA LYS A 136 -13.48 4.38 27.24
C LYS A 136 -14.23 5.31 28.20
N SER A 137 -13.84 5.37 29.48
CA SER A 137 -14.53 6.19 30.47
C SER A 137 -14.40 7.69 30.19
N TYR A 138 -13.27 8.11 29.61
CA TYR A 138 -13.02 9.50 29.22
C TYR A 138 -13.40 9.78 27.76
N ASN A 139 -14.00 8.85 27.02
CA ASN A 139 -14.35 9.01 25.60
C ASN A 139 -13.15 9.46 24.73
N LEU A 140 -12.02 8.76 24.86
CA LEU A 140 -10.78 8.97 24.11
C LEU A 140 -10.47 7.80 23.17
#